data_AF-A0A4Q6A8X6-F1
#
_entry.id   AF-A0A4Q6A8X6-F1
#
_cell.length_a   1.000
_cell.length_b   1.000
_cell.length_c   1.000
_cell.angle_alpha   90.00
_cell.angle_beta   90.00
_cell.angle_gamma   90.00
#
_symmetry.space_group_name_H-M   'P 1'
#
loop_
_entity.id
_entity.type
_entity.pdbx_description
1 polymer ?
#
loop_
_entity_poly.entity_id
_entity_poly.type
_entity_poly.pdbx_seq_one_letter_code
_entity_poly.pdbx_strand_id
1 'polypeptide(L)'
;MTLAPFIDHTVLKNVTTTADIDRICNEAREYRFAAVCVPPYFVQDAKKLLEGTGVNVATVIGFPFGYHHYNTKLQEARIAIEEGADELDMVMNLSAFKSNDLAYLETEAGVISDLTTAEGKILKVIIESGVLTDEEIMKCCELYRHYPVQFLKTSTGYADSGASVAAVKLMRQHLPESIQIK
;
A
#
# COMPACT_ATOMS: atom_id res chain seq x y z
N MET A 1 -8.00 7.82 23.12
CA MET A 1 -7.77 7.71 21.67
C MET A 1 -8.29 6.35 21.23
N THR A 2 -9.21 6.28 20.29
CA THR A 2 -9.65 4.99 19.72
C THR A 2 -8.65 4.58 18.63
N LEU A 3 -8.28 3.29 18.60
CA LEU A 3 -7.31 2.77 17.62
C LEU A 3 -7.93 2.56 16.22
N ALA A 4 -9.25 2.41 16.15
CA ALA A 4 -9.97 2.05 14.93
C ALA A 4 -9.65 2.94 13.70
N PRO A 5 -9.56 4.29 13.82
CA PRO A 5 -9.22 5.15 12.68
C PRO A 5 -7.79 5.00 12.14
N PHE A 6 -6.97 4.11 12.70
CA PHE A 6 -5.61 3.81 12.22
C PHE A 6 -5.50 2.39 11.63
N ILE A 7 -6.59 1.61 11.68
CA ILE A 7 -6.62 0.22 11.23
C ILE A 7 -7.11 0.18 9.78
N ASP A 8 -6.29 -0.44 8.91
CA ASP A 8 -6.74 -0.89 7.59
C ASP A 8 -7.09 -2.36 7.75
N HIS A 9 -8.39 -2.65 7.82
CA HIS A 9 -8.86 -4.01 8.05
C HIS A 9 -8.64 -4.85 6.79
N THR A 10 -7.73 -5.81 6.87
CA THR A 10 -7.10 -6.39 5.66
C THR A 10 -7.47 -7.86 5.48
N VAL A 11 -7.85 -8.23 4.26
CA VAL A 11 -7.93 -9.63 3.81
C VAL A 11 -7.25 -9.76 2.45
N LEU A 12 -6.13 -10.49 2.39
CA LEU A 12 -5.32 -10.62 1.18
C LEU A 12 -4.84 -12.04 0.94
N LYS A 13 -5.45 -13.05 1.57
CA LYS A 13 -5.10 -14.45 1.34
C LYS A 13 -5.49 -14.85 -0.09
N ASN A 14 -4.71 -15.69 -0.75
CA ASN A 14 -4.97 -16.16 -2.12
C ASN A 14 -6.25 -16.99 -2.30
N VAL A 15 -6.92 -17.34 -1.20
CA VAL A 15 -8.20 -18.06 -1.15
C VAL A 15 -9.35 -17.19 -0.63
N THR A 16 -9.17 -15.87 -0.61
CA THR A 16 -10.22 -14.92 -0.19
C THR A 16 -11.47 -15.08 -1.04
N THR A 17 -12.62 -15.16 -0.40
CA THR A 17 -13.93 -15.36 -1.03
C THR A 17 -14.81 -14.12 -0.88
N THR A 18 -15.90 -14.02 -1.65
CA THR A 18 -16.91 -12.96 -1.48
C THR A 18 -17.46 -12.90 -0.06
N ALA A 19 -17.64 -14.05 0.61
CA ALA A 19 -18.11 -14.08 2.00
C ALA A 19 -17.10 -13.44 2.98
N ASP A 20 -15.80 -13.54 2.69
CA ASP A 20 -14.77 -12.83 3.47
C ASP A 20 -14.85 -11.32 3.27
N ILE A 21 -15.16 -10.87 2.05
CA ILE A 21 -15.36 -9.46 1.71
C ILE A 21 -16.59 -8.90 2.43
N ASP A 22 -17.72 -9.62 2.37
CA ASP A 22 -18.93 -9.23 3.10
C ASP A 22 -18.65 -9.08 4.60
N ARG A 23 -17.96 -10.06 5.18
CA ARG A 23 -17.61 -10.05 6.60
C ARG A 23 -16.73 -8.85 6.96
N ILE A 24 -15.63 -8.64 6.24
CA ILE A 24 -14.66 -7.60 6.59
C ILE A 24 -15.22 -6.19 6.39
N CYS A 25 -16.07 -5.98 5.36
CA CYS A 25 -16.77 -4.71 5.15
C CYS A 25 -17.78 -4.43 6.26
N ASN A 26 -18.55 -5.45 6.69
CA ASN A 26 -19.48 -5.31 7.81
C ASN A 26 -18.77 -4.96 9.12
N GLU A 27 -17.66 -5.65 9.43
CA GLU A 27 -16.82 -5.36 10.60
C GLU A 27 -16.27 -3.92 10.52
N ALA A 28 -15.73 -3.50 9.38
CA ALA A 28 -15.18 -2.15 9.22
C ALA A 28 -16.23 -1.05 9.38
N ARG A 29 -17.45 -1.28 8.90
CA ARG A 29 -18.60 -0.38 9.14
C ARG A 29 -18.96 -0.30 10.63
N GLU A 30 -19.02 -1.44 11.32
CA GLU A 30 -19.37 -1.51 12.75
C GLU A 30 -18.34 -0.77 13.61
N TYR A 31 -17.06 -1.04 13.38
CA TYR A 31 -15.96 -0.50 14.19
C TYR A 31 -15.46 0.86 13.71
N ARG A 32 -15.91 1.33 12.53
CA ARG A 32 -15.44 2.57 11.88
C ARG A 32 -13.92 2.58 11.72
N PHE A 33 -13.42 1.52 11.07
CA PHE A 33 -12.01 1.43 10.67
C PHE A 33 -11.66 2.47 9.60
N ALA A 34 -10.37 2.72 9.41
CA ALA A 34 -9.89 3.70 8.42
C ALA A 34 -10.22 3.23 7.00
N ALA A 35 -9.87 1.98 6.70
CA ALA A 35 -10.05 1.37 5.40
C ALA A 35 -10.32 -0.12 5.51
N VAL A 36 -10.83 -0.70 4.43
CA VAL A 36 -10.73 -2.15 4.16
C VAL A 36 -9.72 -2.36 3.04
N CYS A 37 -8.73 -3.23 3.25
CA CYS A 37 -7.77 -3.61 2.23
C CYS A 37 -8.09 -5.00 1.66
N VAL A 38 -8.45 -5.05 0.37
CA VAL A 38 -8.93 -6.25 -0.33
C VAL A 38 -8.05 -6.59 -1.54
N PRO A 39 -8.12 -7.82 -2.10
CA PRO A 39 -7.49 -8.12 -3.37
C PRO A 39 -8.10 -7.29 -4.50
N PRO A 40 -7.35 -6.91 -5.56
CA PRO A 40 -7.85 -6.09 -6.67
C PRO A 40 -9.18 -6.57 -7.26
N TYR A 41 -9.33 -7.88 -7.42
CA TYR A 41 -10.56 -8.52 -7.92
C TYR A 41 -11.86 -8.12 -7.17
N PHE A 42 -11.76 -7.74 -5.89
CA PHE A 42 -12.91 -7.43 -5.03
C PHE A 42 -13.09 -5.92 -4.77
N VAL A 43 -12.32 -5.03 -5.41
CA VAL A 43 -12.39 -3.58 -5.16
C VAL A 43 -13.79 -3.04 -5.40
N GLN A 44 -14.38 -3.37 -6.54
CA GLN A 44 -15.72 -2.88 -6.89
C GLN A 44 -16.80 -3.38 -5.92
N ASP A 45 -16.69 -4.63 -5.45
CA ASP A 45 -17.63 -5.21 -4.49
C ASP A 45 -17.49 -4.54 -3.11
N ALA A 46 -16.25 -4.39 -2.62
CA ALA A 46 -15.98 -3.70 -1.37
C ALA A 46 -16.48 -2.24 -1.41
N LYS A 47 -16.32 -1.55 -2.55
CA LYS A 47 -16.80 -0.17 -2.71
C LYS A 47 -18.31 -0.08 -2.60
N LYS A 48 -19.05 -0.99 -3.24
CA LYS A 48 -20.52 -1.07 -3.13
C LYS A 48 -20.96 -1.35 -1.69
N LEU A 49 -20.31 -2.29 -1.02
CA LEU A 49 -20.66 -2.67 0.36
C LEU A 49 -20.41 -1.57 1.40
N LEU A 50 -19.43 -0.70 1.15
CA LEU A 50 -19.01 0.37 2.04
C LEU A 50 -19.58 1.75 1.66
N GLU A 51 -20.45 1.83 0.66
CA GLU A 51 -21.07 3.08 0.24
C GLU A 51 -21.79 3.78 1.40
N GLY A 52 -21.55 5.08 1.56
CA GLY A 52 -22.13 5.89 2.64
C GLY A 52 -21.58 5.64 4.04
N THR A 53 -20.63 4.72 4.23
CA THR A 53 -20.07 4.41 5.55
C THR A 53 -18.94 5.35 5.97
N GLY A 54 -18.26 5.97 5.00
CA GLY A 54 -17.04 6.77 5.21
C GLY A 54 -15.77 5.94 5.42
N VAL A 55 -15.83 4.61 5.31
CA VAL A 55 -14.67 3.72 5.33
C VAL A 55 -14.04 3.67 3.93
N ASN A 56 -12.73 3.87 3.83
CA ASN A 56 -12.02 3.84 2.55
C ASN A 56 -11.87 2.41 2.01
N VAL A 57 -11.80 2.27 0.68
CA VAL A 57 -11.39 1.02 0.03
C VAL A 57 -9.93 1.12 -0.38
N ALA A 58 -9.10 0.27 0.22
CA ALA A 58 -7.71 0.09 -0.16
C ALA A 58 -7.55 -1.21 -0.96
N THR A 59 -6.60 -1.23 -1.88
CA THR A 59 -6.15 -2.45 -2.56
C THR A 59 -4.64 -2.43 -2.75
N VAL A 60 -4.10 -3.52 -3.27
CA VAL A 60 -2.66 -3.71 -3.42
C VAL A 60 -2.24 -3.71 -4.89
N ILE A 61 -1.05 -3.18 -5.18
CA ILE A 61 -0.51 -3.07 -6.55
C ILE A 61 0.85 -3.78 -6.63
N GLY A 62 1.01 -4.63 -7.65
CA GLY A 62 2.21 -5.44 -7.86
C GLY A 62 2.49 -6.45 -6.75
N PHE A 63 1.49 -6.77 -5.94
CA PHE A 63 1.62 -7.49 -4.67
C PHE A 63 1.63 -9.02 -4.82
N PRO A 64 2.29 -9.77 -3.91
CA PRO A 64 3.11 -9.29 -2.79
C PRO A 64 4.57 -9.02 -3.17
N PHE A 65 5.04 -9.47 -4.34
CA PHE A 65 6.48 -9.52 -4.58
C PHE A 65 7.08 -8.25 -5.21
N GLY A 66 6.25 -7.37 -5.77
CA GLY A 66 6.69 -6.10 -6.35
C GLY A 66 7.51 -6.22 -7.65
N TYR A 67 7.87 -7.42 -8.11
CA TYR A 67 8.73 -7.62 -9.29
C TYR A 67 8.04 -7.40 -10.65
N HIS A 68 6.76 -7.01 -10.65
CA HIS A 68 6.04 -6.74 -11.88
C HIS A 68 6.66 -5.53 -12.58
N HIS A 69 6.55 -5.49 -13.91
CA HIS A 69 6.98 -4.33 -14.65
C HIS A 69 6.14 -3.10 -14.25
N TYR A 70 6.73 -1.91 -14.10
CA TYR A 70 6.00 -0.72 -13.65
C TYR A 70 4.80 -0.38 -14.57
N ASN A 71 4.90 -0.61 -15.89
CA ASN A 71 3.76 -0.47 -16.80
C ASN A 71 2.58 -1.40 -16.45
N THR A 72 2.84 -2.63 -15.98
CA THR A 72 1.79 -3.54 -15.51
C THR A 72 1.16 -3.01 -14.23
N LYS A 73 1.99 -2.57 -13.26
CA LYS A 73 1.50 -1.91 -12.04
C LYS A 73 0.67 -0.67 -12.34
N LEU A 74 1.05 0.11 -13.36
CA LEU A 74 0.33 1.31 -13.78
C LEU A 74 -1.06 0.96 -14.33
N GLN A 75 -1.19 -0.10 -15.12
CA GLN A 75 -2.51 -0.55 -15.58
C GLN A 75 -3.34 -1.13 -14.43
N GLU A 76 -2.75 -1.92 -13.54
CA GLU A 76 -3.42 -2.44 -12.35
C GLU A 76 -3.94 -1.30 -11.46
N ALA A 77 -3.12 -0.26 -11.24
CA ALA A 77 -3.51 0.93 -10.50
C ALA A 77 -4.68 1.68 -11.15
N ARG A 78 -4.68 1.84 -12.48
CA ARG A 78 -5.80 2.47 -13.20
C ARG A 78 -7.09 1.68 -13.02
N ILE A 79 -7.05 0.37 -13.21
CA ILE A 79 -8.22 -0.50 -13.04
C ILE A 79 -8.75 -0.39 -11.61
N ALA A 80 -7.88 -0.47 -10.61
CA ALA A 80 -8.28 -0.34 -9.21
C ALA A 80 -8.96 1.00 -8.91
N ILE A 81 -8.42 2.10 -9.45
CA ILE A 81 -9.00 3.45 -9.31
C ILE A 81 -10.37 3.54 -9.98
N GLU A 82 -10.49 3.03 -11.21
CA GLU A 82 -11.75 2.98 -11.97
C GLU A 82 -12.82 2.15 -11.26
N GLU A 83 -12.42 1.06 -10.58
CA GLU A 83 -13.30 0.21 -9.79
C GLU A 83 -13.66 0.81 -8.42
N GLY A 84 -13.03 1.92 -8.03
CA GLY A 84 -13.42 2.72 -6.87
C GLY A 84 -12.49 2.65 -5.68
N ALA A 85 -11.24 2.17 -5.84
CA ALA A 85 -10.23 2.26 -4.80
C ALA A 85 -9.98 3.73 -4.39
N ASP A 86 -9.85 3.95 -3.10
CA ASP A 86 -9.49 5.23 -2.49
C ASP A 86 -7.98 5.28 -2.18
N GLU A 87 -7.38 4.12 -1.92
CA GLU A 87 -5.98 3.97 -1.53
C GLU A 87 -5.31 2.79 -2.24
N LEU A 88 -4.06 2.97 -2.65
CA LEU A 88 -3.24 1.95 -3.32
C LEU A 88 -1.99 1.63 -2.50
N ASP A 89 -1.87 0.37 -2.09
CA ASP A 89 -0.72 -0.17 -1.37
C ASP A 89 0.19 -0.91 -2.38
N MET A 90 1.10 -0.16 -3.00
CA MET A 90 2.01 -0.69 -4.01
C MET A 90 3.24 -1.31 -3.35
N VAL A 91 3.65 -2.51 -3.78
CA VAL A 91 4.98 -3.05 -3.43
C VAL A 91 6.02 -2.49 -4.40
N MET A 92 7.07 -1.85 -3.87
CA MET A 92 8.18 -1.39 -4.71
C MET A 92 8.85 -2.55 -5.44
N ASN A 93 9.54 -2.29 -6.56
CA ASN A 93 10.30 -3.33 -7.22
C ASN A 93 11.57 -3.71 -6.42
N LEU A 94 11.42 -4.69 -5.51
CA LEU A 94 12.50 -5.20 -4.67
C LEU A 94 13.67 -5.75 -5.49
N SER A 95 13.40 -6.38 -6.64
CA SER A 95 14.43 -6.91 -7.54
C SER A 95 15.28 -5.79 -8.14
N ALA A 96 14.65 -4.70 -8.60
CA ALA A 96 15.37 -3.51 -9.10
C ALA A 96 16.19 -2.87 -7.99
N PHE A 97 15.63 -2.73 -6.79
CA PHE A 97 16.33 -2.20 -5.62
C PHE A 97 17.57 -3.00 -5.24
N LYS A 98 17.44 -4.33 -5.10
CA LYS A 98 18.56 -5.22 -4.76
C LYS A 98 19.60 -5.30 -5.90
N SER A 99 19.20 -4.99 -7.13
CA SER A 99 20.10 -4.89 -8.28
C SER A 99 20.73 -3.49 -8.44
N ASN A 100 20.44 -2.56 -7.52
CA ASN A 100 20.88 -1.17 -7.57
C ASN A 100 20.43 -0.41 -8.85
N ASP A 101 19.31 -0.84 -9.45
CA ASP A 101 18.66 -0.16 -10.58
C ASP A 101 17.73 0.94 -10.06
N LEU A 102 18.32 2.02 -9.58
CA LEU A 102 17.60 3.15 -9.00
C LEU A 102 16.78 3.90 -10.06
N ALA A 103 17.26 3.98 -11.30
CA ALA A 103 16.55 4.63 -12.39
C ALA A 103 15.19 3.95 -12.68
N TYR A 104 15.14 2.62 -12.58
CA TYR A 104 13.89 1.88 -12.70
C TYR A 104 12.91 2.23 -11.57
N LEU A 105 13.39 2.29 -10.32
CA LEU A 105 12.56 2.65 -9.17
C LEU A 105 12.07 4.10 -9.23
N GLU A 106 12.92 5.03 -9.66
CA GLU A 106 12.55 6.43 -9.87
C GLU A 106 11.45 6.56 -10.93
N THR A 107 11.56 5.78 -12.02
CA THR A 107 10.52 5.72 -13.06
C THR A 107 9.22 5.14 -12.49
N GLU A 108 9.28 4.03 -11.76
CA GLU A 108 8.12 3.40 -11.12
C GLU A 108 7.44 4.35 -10.12
N ALA A 109 8.21 4.97 -9.23
CA ALA A 109 7.71 5.93 -8.26
C ALA A 109 7.05 7.12 -8.94
N GLY A 110 7.69 7.69 -9.98
CA GLY A 110 7.15 8.81 -10.74
C GLY A 110 5.82 8.50 -11.38
N VAL A 111 5.76 7.49 -12.27
CA VAL A 111 4.54 7.22 -13.06
C VAL A 111 3.33 6.81 -12.21
N ILE A 112 3.55 6.07 -11.11
CA ILE A 112 2.46 5.64 -10.23
C ILE A 112 1.99 6.78 -9.34
N SER A 113 2.92 7.57 -8.78
CA SER A 113 2.56 8.70 -7.92
C SER A 113 1.93 9.87 -8.69
N ASP A 114 2.33 10.08 -9.95
CA ASP A 114 1.67 11.02 -10.87
C ASP A 114 0.21 10.61 -11.12
N LEU A 115 -0.04 9.32 -11.39
CA LEU A 115 -1.39 8.78 -11.57
C LEU A 115 -2.24 8.99 -10.30
N THR A 116 -1.76 8.58 -9.13
CA THR A 116 -2.55 8.70 -7.90
C THR A 116 -2.80 10.15 -7.54
N THR A 117 -1.84 11.05 -7.78
CA THR A 117 -2.01 12.49 -7.56
C THR A 117 -3.08 13.07 -8.49
N ALA A 118 -3.03 12.73 -9.78
CA ALA A 118 -4.00 13.19 -10.77
C ALA A 118 -5.44 12.75 -10.43
N GLU A 119 -5.59 11.55 -9.88
CA GLU A 119 -6.89 10.95 -9.51
C GLU A 119 -7.31 11.24 -8.06
N GLY A 120 -6.51 12.01 -7.30
CA GLY A 120 -6.79 12.36 -5.92
C GLY A 120 -6.82 11.15 -4.96
N LYS A 121 -5.99 10.14 -5.23
CA LYS A 121 -5.90 8.88 -4.48
C LYS A 121 -4.66 8.82 -3.59
N ILE A 122 -4.75 8.03 -2.52
CA ILE A 122 -3.63 7.82 -1.60
C ILE A 122 -2.73 6.73 -2.14
N LEU A 123 -1.43 6.98 -2.19
CA LEU A 123 -0.40 6.00 -2.48
C LEU A 123 0.37 5.65 -1.21
N LYS A 124 0.40 4.35 -0.89
CA LYS A 124 1.28 3.75 0.11
C LYS A 124 2.30 2.86 -0.61
N VAL A 125 3.58 3.04 -0.32
CA VAL A 125 4.63 2.19 -0.91
C VAL A 125 5.18 1.23 0.12
N ILE A 126 4.93 -0.07 -0.08
CA ILE A 126 5.47 -1.16 0.71
C ILE A 126 6.92 -1.41 0.29
N ILE A 127 7.84 -1.25 1.25
CA ILE A 127 9.28 -1.45 1.04
C ILE A 127 9.77 -2.85 1.44
N GLU A 128 8.89 -3.63 2.09
CA GLU A 128 9.20 -4.95 2.67
C GLU A 128 10.39 -4.92 3.63
N SER A 129 10.29 -4.12 4.69
CA SER A 129 11.37 -3.89 5.67
C SER A 129 11.92 -5.18 6.30
N GLY A 130 11.15 -6.26 6.33
CA GLY A 130 11.58 -7.56 6.88
C GLY A 130 12.71 -8.24 6.11
N VAL A 131 12.93 -7.86 4.84
CA VAL A 131 14.00 -8.39 3.98
C VAL A 131 15.07 -7.35 3.63
N LEU A 132 14.98 -6.16 4.24
CA LEU A 132 15.92 -5.06 4.05
C LEU A 132 16.79 -4.88 5.28
N THR A 133 18.03 -4.46 5.04
CA THR A 133 18.93 -3.92 6.07
C THR A 133 18.50 -2.52 6.47
N ASP A 134 19.01 -2.03 7.62
CA ASP A 134 18.75 -0.66 8.06
C ASP A 134 19.24 0.37 7.03
N GLU A 135 20.40 0.14 6.41
CA GLU A 135 20.92 0.99 5.33
C GLU A 135 20.00 1.01 4.10
N GLU A 136 19.40 -0.12 3.77
CA GLU A 136 18.46 -0.23 2.67
C GLU A 136 17.13 0.48 2.98
N ILE A 137 16.62 0.36 4.21
CA ILE A 137 15.43 1.11 4.66
C ILE A 137 15.68 2.62 4.55
N MET A 138 16.85 3.10 4.97
CA MET A 138 17.24 4.51 4.84
C MET A 138 17.28 4.95 3.37
N LYS A 139 17.80 4.11 2.46
CA LYS A 139 17.79 4.40 1.02
C LYS A 139 16.37 4.48 0.45
N CYS A 140 15.46 3.61 0.86
CA CYS A 140 14.05 3.69 0.45
C CYS A 140 13.42 5.01 0.93
N CYS A 141 13.69 5.41 2.18
CA CYS A 141 13.22 6.70 2.71
C CYS A 141 13.76 7.88 1.89
N GLU A 142 15.04 7.85 1.54
CA GLU A 142 15.67 8.89 0.73
C GLU A 142 15.15 8.92 -0.71
N LEU A 143 14.80 7.78 -1.30
CA LEU A 143 14.20 7.74 -2.64
C LEU A 143 12.78 8.33 -2.63
N TYR A 144 11.91 7.80 -1.77
CA TYR A 144 10.48 8.13 -1.83
C TYR A 144 10.12 9.51 -1.27
N ARG A 145 11.02 10.19 -0.55
CA ARG A 145 10.79 11.57 -0.10
C ARG A 145 10.63 12.58 -1.23
N HIS A 146 11.12 12.25 -2.43
CA HIS A 146 11.10 13.13 -3.61
C HIS A 146 9.84 12.96 -4.46
N TYR A 147 8.94 12.04 -4.08
CA TYR A 147 7.71 11.73 -4.81
C TYR A 147 6.47 12.00 -3.96
N PRO A 148 5.31 12.29 -4.57
CA PRO A 148 4.04 12.52 -3.87
C PRO A 148 3.43 11.21 -3.33
N VAL A 149 4.17 10.53 -2.45
CA VAL A 149 3.76 9.33 -1.72
C VAL A 149 3.25 9.75 -0.34
N GLN A 150 2.09 9.27 0.09
CA GLN A 150 1.51 9.66 1.39
C GLN A 150 2.01 8.76 2.52
N PHE A 151 2.32 7.49 2.22
CA PHE A 151 2.82 6.53 3.20
C PHE A 151 3.99 5.71 2.66
N LEU A 152 5.00 5.48 3.49
CA LEU A 152 5.79 4.27 3.36
C LEU A 152 5.23 3.20 4.28
N LYS A 153 5.03 2.00 3.73
CA LYS A 153 4.50 0.84 4.43
C LYS A 153 5.61 -0.18 4.66
N THR A 154 5.62 -0.72 5.87
CA THR A 154 6.66 -1.67 6.31
C THR A 154 6.63 -2.97 5.51
N SER A 155 5.52 -3.71 5.54
CA SER A 155 5.50 -5.10 5.07
C SER A 155 4.24 -5.50 4.33
N THR A 156 4.36 -6.56 3.53
CA THR A 156 3.21 -7.22 2.87
C THR A 156 2.50 -8.23 3.77
N GLY A 157 3.20 -8.74 4.79
CA GLY A 157 2.75 -9.86 5.61
C GLY A 157 2.97 -11.24 4.96
N TYR A 158 3.67 -11.29 3.82
CA TYR A 158 4.06 -12.54 3.14
C TYR A 158 5.54 -12.91 3.34
N ALA A 159 6.37 -11.98 3.80
CA ALA A 159 7.74 -12.28 4.25
C ALA A 159 7.74 -12.96 5.63
N ASP A 160 8.85 -13.64 5.97
CA ASP A 160 9.02 -14.32 7.26
C ASP A 160 8.94 -13.36 8.46
N SER A 161 9.37 -12.12 8.25
CA SER A 161 9.31 -11.04 9.23
C SER A 161 8.49 -9.87 8.70
N GLY A 162 7.65 -9.30 9.57
CA GLY A 162 6.81 -8.15 9.27
C GLY A 162 7.34 -6.84 9.86
N ALA A 163 6.40 -5.96 10.24
CA ALA A 163 6.72 -4.70 10.89
C ALA A 163 7.48 -4.92 12.21
N SER A 164 8.51 -4.10 12.44
CA SER A 164 9.22 -4.03 13.72
C SER A 164 9.25 -2.59 14.24
N VAL A 165 9.24 -2.43 15.56
CA VAL A 165 9.36 -1.09 16.20
C VAL A 165 10.66 -0.41 15.79
N ALA A 166 11.73 -1.17 15.57
CA ALA A 166 13.01 -0.66 15.09
C ALA A 166 12.89 -0.06 13.68
N ALA A 167 12.30 -0.80 12.73
CA ALA A 167 12.08 -0.33 11.36
C ALA A 167 11.20 0.93 11.33
N VAL A 168 10.10 0.95 12.10
CA VAL A 168 9.22 2.13 12.18
C VAL A 168 9.95 3.36 12.73
N LYS A 169 10.77 3.20 13.77
CA LYS A 169 11.58 4.30 14.32
C LYS A 169 12.60 4.80 13.30
N LEU A 170 13.26 3.88 12.59
CA LEU A 170 14.24 4.22 11.56
C LEU A 170 13.57 4.99 10.41
N MET A 171 12.46 4.48 9.87
CA MET A 171 11.68 5.18 8.86
C MET A 171 11.28 6.58 9.34
N ARG A 172 10.83 6.72 10.60
CA ARG A 172 10.40 8.03 11.11
C ARG A 172 11.54 9.04 11.19
N GLN A 173 12.75 8.59 11.53
CA GLN A 173 13.95 9.45 11.59
C GLN A 173 14.38 9.97 10.23
N HIS A 174 14.10 9.22 9.15
CA HIS A 174 14.59 9.52 7.80
C HIS A 174 13.54 10.06 6.84
N LEU A 175 12.24 9.85 7.13
CA LEU A 175 11.15 10.38 6.32
C LEU A 175 10.78 11.81 6.73
N PRO A 176 10.40 12.68 5.77
CA PRO A 176 9.79 13.97 6.10
C PRO A 176 8.44 13.78 6.81
N GLU A 177 8.03 14.76 7.62
CA GLU A 177 6.75 14.71 8.35
C GLU A 177 5.53 14.56 7.45
N SER A 178 5.62 14.98 6.18
CA SER A 178 4.57 14.83 5.18
C SER A 178 4.30 13.39 4.77
N ILE A 179 5.26 12.48 4.97
CA ILE A 179 5.10 11.05 4.67
C ILE A 179 4.83 10.30 5.97
N GLN A 180 3.68 9.66 6.02
CA GLN A 180 3.25 8.83 7.14
C GLN A 180 3.83 7.41 7.03
N ILE A 181 3.67 6.62 8.08
CA ILE A 181 4.20 5.24 8.14
C ILE A 181 3.03 4.29 8.38
N LYS A 182 2.99 3.20 7.61
CA LYS A 182 1.99 2.14 7.73
C LYS A 182 2.60 0.78 8.06
#